data_AF-A0A534VV15-F1
#
_entry.id   AF-A0A534VV15-F1
#
_cell.length_a   1.000
_cell.length_b   1.000
_cell.length_c   1.000
_cell.angle_alpha   90.00
_cell.angle_beta   90.00
_cell.angle_gamma   90.00
#
_symmetry.space_group_name_H-M   'P 1'
#
loop_
_entity.id
_entity.type
_entity.pdbx_description
1 polymer ?
#
loop_
_entity_poly.entity_id
_entity_poly.type
_entity_poly.pdbx_seq_one_letter_code
_entity_poly.pdbx_strand_id
1 'polypeptide(L)'
;MRCAVGSVPTATLGRLRARLREIGHTLSTVSASSAFWSSMADSPLFVDVEGWRFKYAVERKAQVLAVVEVSRVSEAPAAYERARAQRKRY
;
A
#
# COMPACT_ATOMS: atom_id res chain seq x y z
N MET A 1 -4.09 12.05 -11.70
CA MET A 1 -4.56 13.09 -10.76
C MET A 1 -4.33 12.60 -9.34
N ARG A 2 -3.55 13.34 -8.55
CA ARG A 2 -3.47 13.13 -7.09
C ARG A 2 -4.70 13.77 -6.48
N CYS A 3 -5.45 13.01 -5.69
CA CYS A 3 -6.69 13.48 -5.09
C CYS A 3 -6.40 13.98 -3.67
N ALA A 4 -7.10 15.03 -3.22
CA ALA A 4 -7.07 15.39 -1.81
C ALA A 4 -7.72 14.26 -0.99
N VAL A 5 -7.16 13.89 0.17
CA VAL A 5 -7.71 12.82 1.03
C VAL A 5 -9.19 13.05 1.37
N GLY A 6 -9.63 14.32 1.48
CA GLY A 6 -11.03 14.68 1.71
C GLY A 6 -12.01 14.32 0.59
N SER A 7 -11.53 13.92 -0.60
CA SER A 7 -12.37 13.41 -1.70
C SER A 7 -12.61 11.90 -1.64
N VAL A 8 -11.97 11.20 -0.71
CA VAL A 8 -12.16 9.76 -0.49
C VAL A 8 -13.37 9.57 0.43
N PRO A 9 -14.34 8.71 0.06
CA PRO A 9 -15.47 8.42 0.93
C PRO A 9 -15.04 7.86 2.29
N THR A 10 -15.72 8.28 3.37
CA THR A 10 -15.42 7.83 4.75
C THR A 10 -15.48 6.30 4.90
N ALA A 11 -16.41 5.64 4.21
CA ALA A 11 -16.50 4.19 4.21
C ALA A 11 -15.26 3.51 3.60
N THR A 12 -14.73 4.08 2.52
CA THR A 12 -13.47 3.65 1.89
C THR A 12 -12.28 3.88 2.83
N LEU A 13 -12.23 5.02 3.53
CA LEU A 13 -11.20 5.29 4.55
C LEU A 13 -11.27 4.28 5.72
N GLY A 14 -12.47 3.93 6.17
CA GLY A 14 -12.68 2.90 7.19
C GLY A 14 -12.13 1.54 6.77
N ARG A 15 -12.39 1.13 5.53
CA ARG A 15 -11.85 -0.11 4.95
C ARG A 15 -10.34 -0.05 4.76
N LEU A 16 -9.80 1.06 4.28
CA LEU A 16 -8.36 1.28 4.18
C LEU A 16 -7.69 1.11 5.55
N ARG A 17 -8.25 1.72 6.60
CA ARG A 17 -7.72 1.58 7.97
C ARG A 17 -7.73 0.13 8.44
N ALA A 18 -8.78 -0.62 8.16
CA ALA A 18 -8.83 -2.05 8.48
C ALA A 18 -7.72 -2.83 7.75
N ARG A 19 -7.53 -2.58 6.45
CA ARG A 19 -6.48 -3.23 5.65
C ARG A 19 -5.07 -2.87 6.12
N LEU A 20 -4.79 -1.60 6.40
CA LEU A 20 -3.49 -1.19 6.92
C LEU A 20 -3.21 -1.82 8.28
N ARG A 21 -4.22 -1.97 9.15
CA ARG A 21 -4.05 -2.66 10.44
C ARG A 21 -3.73 -4.14 10.26
N GLU A 22 -4.39 -4.84 9.34
CA GLU A 22 -4.07 -6.22 9.00
C GLU A 22 -2.62 -6.34 8.52
N ILE A 23 -2.21 -5.48 7.58
CA ILE A 23 -0.83 -5.42 7.07
C ILE A 23 0.15 -5.16 8.21
N GLY A 24 -0.10 -4.16 9.06
CA GLY A 24 0.75 -3.84 10.21
C GLY A 24 0.90 -5.02 11.16
N HIS A 25 -0.17 -5.77 11.41
CA HIS A 25 -0.11 -6.97 12.22
C HIS A 25 0.77 -8.05 11.58
N THR A 26 0.61 -8.32 10.28
CA THR A 26 1.50 -9.26 9.56
C THR A 26 2.96 -8.79 9.57
N LEU A 27 3.20 -7.50 9.38
CA LEU A 27 4.55 -6.93 9.41
C LEU A 27 5.20 -7.01 10.79
N SER A 28 4.40 -6.96 11.86
CA SER A 28 4.90 -7.08 13.24
C SER A 28 5.48 -8.46 13.57
N THR A 29 5.13 -9.50 12.80
CA THR A 29 5.69 -10.85 12.98
C THR A 29 7.02 -11.03 12.25
N VAL A 30 7.40 -10.07 11.38
CA VAL A 30 8.66 -10.12 10.63
C VAL A 30 9.79 -9.64 11.53
N SER A 31 10.80 -10.49 11.72
CA SER A 31 12.01 -10.12 12.47
C SER A 31 12.62 -8.82 11.94
N ALA A 32 13.06 -7.95 12.85
CA ALA A 32 13.73 -6.69 12.51
C ALA A 32 14.99 -6.87 11.66
N SER A 33 15.68 -8.02 11.78
CA SER A 33 16.89 -8.36 11.02
C SER A 33 16.61 -8.99 9.65
N SER A 34 15.34 -9.19 9.28
CA SER A 34 14.99 -9.84 8.02
C SER A 34 15.38 -8.99 6.80
N ALA A 35 15.98 -9.62 5.79
CA ALA A 35 16.29 -9.01 4.48
C ALA A 35 15.04 -8.48 3.75
N PHE A 36 13.86 -8.94 4.16
CA PHE A 36 12.56 -8.42 3.74
C PHE A 36 12.49 -6.88 3.80
N TRP A 37 13.00 -6.29 4.88
CA TRP A 37 12.90 -4.85 5.07
C TRP A 37 13.74 -4.04 4.08
N SER A 38 14.89 -4.56 3.69
CA SER A 38 15.74 -3.93 2.67
C SER A 38 15.05 -3.99 1.31
N SER A 39 14.50 -5.15 0.94
CA SER A 39 13.73 -5.30 -0.31
C SER A 39 12.49 -4.41 -0.36
N MET A 40 11.84 -4.19 0.80
CA MET A 40 10.66 -3.35 0.90
C MET A 40 10.98 -1.86 0.76
N ALA A 41 12.14 -1.40 1.23
CA ALA A 41 12.52 0.01 1.14
C ALA A 41 12.61 0.52 -0.30
N ASP A 42 13.00 -0.36 -1.23
CA ASP A 42 13.18 -0.03 -2.64
C ASP A 42 11.88 -0.10 -3.47
N SER A 43 10.79 -0.60 -2.87
CA SER A 43 9.53 -0.85 -3.58
C SER A 43 8.39 0.03 -3.07
N PRO A 44 7.70 0.78 -3.93
CA PRO A 44 6.50 1.51 -3.52
C PRO A 44 5.38 0.52 -3.18
N LEU A 45 4.79 0.66 -1.99
CA LEU A 45 3.70 -0.19 -1.53
C LEU A 45 2.35 0.45 -1.79
N PHE A 46 1.39 -0.36 -2.21
CA PHE A 46 0.04 0.09 -2.55
C PHE A 46 -1.02 -0.79 -1.92
N VAL A 47 -2.15 -0.19 -1.54
CA VAL A 47 -3.40 -0.87 -1.23
C VAL A 47 -4.49 -0.28 -2.11
N ASP A 48 -5.26 -1.14 -2.76
CA ASP A 48 -6.42 -0.74 -3.55
C ASP A 48 -7.70 -1.05 -2.76
N VAL A 49 -8.57 -0.05 -2.61
CA VAL A 49 -9.87 -0.16 -1.94
C VAL A 49 -10.91 0.59 -2.76
N GLU A 50 -11.92 -0.11 -3.26
CA GLU A 50 -13.10 0.49 -3.91
C GLU A 50 -12.79 1.53 -4.99
N GLY A 51 -11.88 1.18 -5.91
CA GLY A 51 -11.50 2.08 -7.00
C GLY A 51 -10.56 3.22 -6.59
N TRP A 52 -9.98 3.15 -5.39
CA TRP A 52 -8.92 4.04 -4.92
C TRP A 52 -7.64 3.28 -4.66
N ARG A 53 -6.51 3.87 -5.05
CA ARG A 53 -5.16 3.38 -4.79
C ARG A 53 -4.49 4.27 -3.79
N PHE A 54 -3.99 3.65 -2.72
CA PHE A 54 -3.27 4.32 -1.65
C PHE A 54 -1.84 3.84 -1.65
N LYS A 55 -0.91 4.74 -1.97
CA LYS A 55 0.51 4.50 -1.75
C LYS A 55 0.80 4.70 -0.26
N TYR A 56 1.46 3.73 0.37
CA TYR A 56 1.83 3.83 1.77
C TYR A 56 3.32 3.53 1.99
N ALA A 57 3.86 4.10 3.05
CA ALA A 57 5.20 3.86 3.54
C ALA A 57 5.16 3.17 4.91
N VAL A 58 6.15 2.33 5.17
CA VAL A 58 6.34 1.69 6.48
C VAL A 58 7.46 2.42 7.20
N GLU A 59 7.12 3.17 8.25
CA GLU A 59 8.10 3.73 9.16
C GLU A 59 8.36 2.72 10.27
N ARG A 60 9.44 1.95 10.13
CA ARG A 60 9.76 0.83 11.04
C ARG A 60 10.05 1.31 12.46
N LYS A 61 10.76 2.44 12.60
CA LYS A 61 11.15 2.93 13.93
C LYS A 61 9.95 3.43 14.73
N ALA A 62 9.00 4.06 14.06
CA ALA A 62 7.76 4.53 14.67
C ALA A 62 6.65 3.45 14.70
N GLN A 63 6.85 2.32 14.02
CA GLN A 63 5.82 1.29 13.79
C GLN A 63 4.54 1.86 13.17
N VAL A 64 4.70 2.81 12.24
CA VAL A 64 3.59 3.52 11.59
C VAL A 64 3.52 3.16 10.11
N LEU A 65 2.29 2.92 9.64
CA LEU A 65 1.97 2.88 8.22
C LEU A 65 1.36 4.23 7.84
N ALA A 66 2.05 4.97 6.97
CA ALA A 66 1.61 6.30 6.53
C ALA A 66 1.18 6.26 5.07
N VAL A 67 -0.03 6.73 4.78
CA VAL A 67 -0.48 6.95 3.40
C VAL A 67 0.18 8.23 2.88
N VAL A 68 0.95 8.10 1.81
CA VAL A 68 1.73 9.20 1.22
C VAL A 68 1.13 9.74 -0.06
N GLU A 69 0.32 8.94 -0.76
CA GLU A 69 -0.37 9.36 -1.98
C GLU A 69 -1.70 8.63 -2.13
N VAL A 70 -2.71 9.33 -2.66
CA VAL A 70 -3.98 8.73 -3.04
C VAL A 70 -4.35 9.13 -4.47
N SER A 71 -4.79 8.14 -5.23
CA SER A 71 -5.30 8.33 -6.59
C SER A 71 -6.50 7.44 -6.84
N ARG A 72 -7.36 7.83 -7.78
CA ARG A 72 -8.34 6.91 -8.34
C ARG A 72 -7.59 5.81 -9.09
N VAL A 73 -8.03 4.57 -8.90
CA VAL A 73 -7.73 3.48 -9.83
C VAL A 73 -8.51 3.82 -11.09
N SER A 74 -7.95 4.65 -11.97
CA SER A 74 -8.47 4.78 -13.33
C SER A 74 -8.48 3.38 -13.91
N GLU A 75 -9.57 2.99 -14.59
CA GLU A 75 -9.64 1.76 -15.38
C GLU A 75 -8.56 1.78 -16.46
N ALA A 76 -7.35 1.43 -16.07
CA ALA A 76 -6.27 1.03 -16.94
C ALA A 76 -5.84 -0.33 -16.41
N PRO A 77 -6.51 -1.42 -16.85
CA PRO A 77 -6.17 -2.79 -16.46
C PRO A 77 -4.69 -3.14 -16.70
N ALA A 78 -3.97 -2.33 -17.49
CA ALA A 78 -2.60 -2.58 -17.90
C ALA A 78 -1.50 -2.26 -16.86
N ALA A 79 -1.74 -1.39 -15.86
CA ALA A 79 -0.65 -1.01 -14.93
C ALA A 79 -0.45 -2.03 -13.79
N TYR A 80 -1.55 -2.58 -13.26
CA TYR A 80 -1.51 -3.61 -12.23
C TYR A 80 -1.08 -4.97 -12.80
N GLU A 81 -1.56 -5.33 -13.99
CA GLU A 81 -1.14 -6.57 -14.65
C GLU A 81 0.34 -6.56 -15.05
N ARG A 82 0.90 -5.43 -15.49
CA ARG A 82 2.35 -5.32 -15.76
C ARG A 82 3.20 -5.51 -14.50
N ALA A 83 2.79 -4.94 -13.37
CA ALA A 83 3.49 -5.12 -12.09
C ALA A 83 3.37 -6.57 -11.57
N ARG A 84 2.21 -7.20 -11.75
CA ARG A 84 2.00 -8.61 -11.40
C ARG A 84 2.78 -9.56 -12.33
N ALA A 85 2.89 -9.25 -13.61
CA ALA A 85 3.62 -10.04 -14.59
C ALA A 85 5.14 -10.03 -14.33
N GLN A 86 5.71 -8.93 -13.80
CA GLN A 86 7.11 -8.88 -13.38
C GLN A 86 7.39 -9.75 -12.14
N ARG A 87 6.37 -10.05 -11.33
CA ARG A 87 6.49 -10.89 -10.12
C ARG A 87 6.49 -12.40 -10.40
N LYS A 88 6.29 -12.82 -11.66
CA LYS A 88 6.35 -14.23 -12.10
C LYS A 88 7.69 -14.63 -12.74
N ARG A 89 8.73 -13.79 -12.65
CA ARG A 89 9.99 -14.00 -13.39
C ARG A 89 11.23 -14.22 -12.51
N TYR A 90 11.03 -14.52 -11.22
CA TYR A 90 12.08 -14.99 -10.31
C TYR A 90 11.61 -16.25 -9.59
#